data_AF-A0A0B7N3G0-F1
#
_entry.id   AF-A0A0B7N3G0-F1
#
_cell.length_a   1.000
_cell.length_b   1.000
_cell.length_c   1.000
_cell.angle_alpha   90.00
_cell.angle_beta   90.00
_cell.angle_gamma   90.00
#
_symmetry.space_group_name_H-M   'P 1'
#
loop_
_entity.id
_entity.type
_entity.pdbx_description
1 polymer ?
#
loop_
_entity_poly.entity_id
_entity_poly.type
_entity_poly.pdbx_seq_one_letter_code
_entity_poly.pdbx_strand_id
1 'polypeptide(L)'
;MAHRDYRAPATIPTTECAMNRGQKYEDHALKQLRYLLSATFRPLGIFLLEISTHETGIPNLENYSTMLRYVCRLLVHVCSTMTQQRNNIALRAINPSFRLDNDAEANYTLPLDEFQQAQAPIPRG
;
A
#
# COMPACT_ATOMS: atom_id res chain seq x y z
N MET A 1 -20.74 2.34 35.29
CA MET A 1 -20.30 2.88 33.99
C MET A 1 -18.79 2.83 33.96
N ALA A 2 -18.21 1.90 33.19
CA ALA A 2 -16.78 1.60 33.24
C ALA A 2 -15.98 2.62 32.43
N HIS A 3 -15.19 3.45 33.13
CA HIS A 3 -14.15 4.27 32.54
C HIS A 3 -13.09 3.33 31.97
N ARG A 4 -13.07 3.16 30.64
CA ARG A 4 -11.99 2.43 29.96
C ARG A 4 -10.80 3.38 29.89
N ASP A 5 -9.92 3.30 30.88
CA ASP A 5 -8.58 3.86 30.80
C ASP A 5 -7.86 3.19 29.64
N TYR A 6 -7.88 3.86 28.49
CA TYR A 6 -7.10 3.44 27.34
C TYR A 6 -5.61 3.66 27.69
N ARG A 7 -4.93 2.58 28.07
CA ARG A 7 -3.47 2.56 28.19
C ARG A 7 -2.89 2.18 26.83
N ALA A 8 -2.31 3.14 26.13
CA ALA A 8 -1.57 2.88 24.91
C ALA A 8 -0.48 1.81 25.16
N PRO A 9 -0.28 0.84 24.25
CA PRO A 9 0.74 -0.20 24.40
C PRO A 9 2.14 0.40 24.63
N ALA A 10 2.86 -0.12 25.62
CA ALA A 10 4.17 0.40 26.07
C ALA A 10 5.35 0.15 25.10
N THR A 11 5.11 -0.24 23.85
CA THR A 11 6.14 -0.75 22.94
C THR A 11 6.18 -0.04 21.59
N ILE A 12 6.15 1.30 21.57
CA ILE A 12 6.43 2.09 20.34
C ILE A 12 7.32 3.33 20.57
N PRO A 13 8.43 3.24 21.35
CA PRO A 13 9.58 4.10 21.04
C PRO A 13 10.97 3.42 21.11
N THR A 14 11.06 2.11 21.38
CA THR A 14 12.35 1.44 21.58
C THR A 14 13.17 1.30 20.30
N THR A 15 12.53 1.09 19.15
CA THR A 15 13.22 0.91 17.86
C THR A 15 13.81 2.20 17.33
N GLU A 16 13.08 3.32 17.39
CA GLU A 16 13.58 4.62 16.90
C GLU A 16 14.79 5.11 17.72
N CYS A 17 14.82 4.84 19.04
CA CYS A 17 16.00 5.10 19.87
C CYS A 17 17.21 4.25 19.45
N ALA A 18 16.99 3.02 18.98
CA ALA A 18 18.03 2.12 18.50
C ALA A 18 18.48 2.39 17.05
N MET A 19 17.73 3.19 16.27
CA MET A 19 18.08 3.50 14.89
C MET A 19 19.28 4.47 14.82
N ASN A 20 20.22 4.17 13.93
CA ASN A 20 21.28 5.10 13.56
C ASN A 20 20.74 6.28 12.72
N ARG A 21 21.58 7.30 12.48
CA ARG A 21 21.17 8.52 11.77
C ARG A 21 20.66 8.26 10.35
N GLY A 22 21.25 7.31 9.62
CA GLY A 22 20.81 6.92 8.28
C GLY A 22 19.44 6.23 8.31
N GLN A 23 19.27 5.26 9.20
CA GLN A 23 18.01 4.54 9.40
C GLN A 23 16.86 5.47 9.80
N LYS A 24 17.13 6.49 10.65
CA LYS A 24 16.14 7.52 11.00
C LYS A 24 15.72 8.35 9.80
N TYR A 25 16.67 8.73 8.95
CA TYR A 25 16.38 9.49 7.74
C TYR A 25 15.54 8.66 6.75
N GLU A 26 15.88 7.39 6.56
CA GLU A 26 15.11 6.47 5.71
C GLU A 26 13.69 6.23 6.24
N ASP A 27 13.53 5.93 7.54
CA ASP A 27 12.22 5.75 8.16
C ASP A 27 11.36 7.02 8.03
N HIS A 28 11.96 8.20 8.23
CA HIS A 28 11.29 9.48 8.07
C HIS A 28 10.85 9.73 6.62
N ALA A 29 11.72 9.50 5.64
CA ALA A 29 11.38 9.64 4.22
C ALA A 29 10.22 8.70 3.82
N LEU A 30 10.24 7.45 4.30
CA LEU A 30 9.16 6.49 4.06
C LEU A 30 7.85 6.91 4.76
N LYS A 31 7.90 7.46 5.97
CA LYS A 31 6.72 8.05 6.64
C LYS A 31 6.11 9.17 5.80
N GLN A 32 6.93 10.10 5.31
CA GLN A 32 6.48 11.24 4.50
C GLN A 32 5.87 10.77 3.18
N LEU A 33 6.54 9.86 2.47
CA LEU A 33 6.05 9.35 1.20
C LEU A 33 4.72 8.61 1.36
N ARG A 34 4.59 7.77 2.40
CA ARG A 34 3.33 7.10 2.73
C ARG A 34 2.22 8.09 3.07
N TYR A 35 2.53 9.16 3.81
CA TYR A 35 1.56 10.22 4.13
C TYR A 35 1.06 10.90 2.84
N LEU A 36 1.97 11.31 1.95
CA LEU A 36 1.62 11.92 0.66
C LEU A 36 0.78 10.98 -0.22
N LEU A 37 1.17 9.70 -0.32
CA LEU A 37 0.40 8.68 -1.03
C LEU A 37 -0.98 8.48 -0.41
N SER A 38 -1.09 8.46 0.92
CA SER A 38 -2.39 8.28 1.57
C SER A 38 -3.37 9.42 1.26
N ALA A 39 -2.84 10.63 1.01
CA ALA A 39 -3.66 11.78 0.63
C ALA A 39 -4.29 11.64 -0.75
N THR A 40 -3.77 10.78 -1.65
CA THR A 40 -4.34 10.59 -3.00
C THR A 40 -5.59 9.72 -2.99
N PHE A 41 -5.83 8.90 -1.96
CA PHE A 41 -7.03 8.06 -1.90
C PHE A 41 -8.33 8.87 -1.82
N ARG A 42 -8.31 10.00 -1.10
CA ARG A 42 -9.50 10.86 -0.94
C ARG A 42 -9.98 11.43 -2.28
N PRO A 43 -9.14 12.13 -3.08
CA PRO A 43 -9.56 12.62 -4.39
C PRO A 43 -9.90 11.50 -5.38
N LEU A 44 -9.18 10.37 -5.35
CA LEU A 44 -9.53 9.20 -6.19
C LEU A 44 -10.90 8.62 -5.85
N GLY A 45 -11.26 8.58 -4.56
CA GLY A 45 -12.58 8.14 -4.11
C GLY A 45 -13.70 9.07 -4.56
N ILE A 46 -13.49 10.39 -4.48
CA ILE A 46 -14.44 11.40 -5.00
C ILE A 46 -14.61 11.23 -6.51
N PHE A 47 -13.51 11.10 -7.24
CA PHE A 47 -13.53 10.90 -8.68
C PHE A 47 -14.27 9.63 -9.09
N LEU A 48 -14.05 8.51 -8.41
CA LEU A 48 -14.78 7.26 -8.67
C LEU A 48 -16.29 7.43 -8.45
N LEU A 49 -16.68 8.14 -7.39
CA LEU A 49 -18.08 8.41 -7.08
C LEU A 49 -18.72 9.29 -8.15
N GLU A 50 -18.07 10.39 -8.53
CA GLU A 50 -18.55 11.32 -9.57
C GLU A 50 -18.74 10.63 -10.92
N ILE A 51 -17.80 9.77 -11.29
CA ILE A 51 -17.89 8.92 -12.49
C ILE A 51 -19.07 7.95 -12.38
N SER A 52 -19.29 7.36 -11.21
CA SER A 52 -20.35 6.36 -11.01
C SER A 52 -21.75 7.00 -10.97
N THR A 53 -21.88 8.27 -10.59
CA THR A 53 -23.17 8.98 -10.52
C THR A 53 -23.57 9.66 -11.83
N HIS A 54 -22.62 9.97 -12.72
CA HIS A 54 -22.92 10.48 -14.06
C HIS A 54 -23.22 9.33 -15.05
N GLU A 55 -24.37 8.69 -14.85
CA GLU A 55 -24.79 7.50 -15.59
C GLU A 55 -25.16 7.74 -17.08
N THR A 56 -25.17 8.99 -17.55
CA THR A 56 -25.65 9.32 -18.91
C THR A 56 -24.51 9.60 -19.89
N GLY A 57 -24.12 8.57 -20.64
CA GLY A 57 -23.50 8.75 -21.97
C GLY A 57 -21.99 8.63 -22.09
N ILE A 58 -21.27 8.14 -21.06
CA ILE A 58 -19.82 7.87 -21.18
C ILE A 58 -19.62 6.45 -21.73
N PRO A 59 -19.20 6.27 -23.00
CA PRO A 59 -18.77 4.97 -23.49
C PRO A 59 -17.54 4.50 -22.69
N ASN A 60 -17.49 3.22 -22.31
CA ASN A 60 -16.42 2.58 -21.55
C ASN A 60 -16.31 2.93 -20.04
N LEU A 61 -17.39 3.43 -19.42
CA LEU A 61 -17.46 3.72 -17.98
C LEU A 61 -16.95 2.57 -17.09
N GLU A 62 -17.34 1.34 -17.45
CA GLU A 62 -16.96 0.12 -16.72
C GLU A 62 -15.43 -0.13 -16.78
N ASN A 63 -14.81 0.13 -17.93
CA ASN A 63 -13.35 0.00 -18.10
C ASN A 63 -12.60 1.04 -17.27
N TYR A 64 -13.09 2.30 -17.22
CA TYR A 64 -12.49 3.34 -16.39
C TYR A 64 -12.65 3.05 -14.89
N SER A 65 -13.83 2.58 -14.45
CA SER A 65 -14.05 2.13 -13.07
C SER A 65 -13.08 1.00 -12.69
N THR A 66 -12.86 0.07 -13.62
CA THR A 66 -11.95 -1.08 -13.41
C THR A 66 -10.49 -0.64 -13.34
N MET A 67 -10.03 0.21 -14.26
CA MET A 67 -8.69 0.81 -14.21
C MET A 67 -8.46 1.57 -12.90
N LEU A 68 -9.44 2.38 -12.47
CA LEU A 68 -9.32 3.16 -11.24
C LEU A 68 -9.23 2.26 -10.00
N ARG A 69 -9.99 1.15 -9.96
CA ARG A 69 -9.85 0.13 -8.89
C ARG A 69 -8.46 -0.50 -8.89
N TYR A 70 -7.89 -0.81 -10.06
CA TYR A 70 -6.52 -1.31 -10.15
C TYR A 70 -5.49 -0.30 -9.62
N VAL A 71 -5.64 0.98 -9.96
CA VAL A 71 -4.78 2.07 -9.43
C VAL A 71 -4.90 2.16 -7.91
N CYS A 72 -6.12 2.16 -7.36
CA CYS A 72 -6.33 2.15 -5.91
C CYS A 72 -5.67 0.94 -5.23
N ARG A 73 -5.81 -0.26 -5.82
CA ARG A 73 -5.18 -1.48 -5.30
C ARG A 73 -3.66 -1.39 -5.33
N LEU A 74 -3.07 -0.87 -6.41
CA LEU A 74 -1.64 -0.64 -6.52
C LEU A 74 -1.15 0.33 -5.43
N LEU A 75 -1.84 1.44 -5.22
CA LEU A 75 -1.49 2.42 -4.17
C LEU A 75 -1.53 1.80 -2.76
N VAL A 76 -2.50 0.92 -2.50
CA VAL A 76 -2.57 0.17 -1.23
C VAL A 76 -1.37 -0.76 -1.08
N HIS A 77 -1.01 -1.50 -2.13
CA HIS A 77 0.17 -2.36 -2.12
C HIS A 77 1.45 -1.56 -1.88
N VAL A 78 1.62 -0.41 -2.53
CA VAL A 78 2.77 0.48 -2.31
C VAL A 78 2.84 0.95 -0.84
N CYS A 79 1.72 1.37 -0.26
CA CYS A 79 1.65 1.74 1.17
C CYS A 79 2.02 0.57 2.10
N SER A 80 1.59 -0.65 1.76
CA SER A 80 1.93 -1.87 2.49
C SER A 80 3.43 -2.15 2.42
N THR A 81 4.02 -2.12 1.22
CA THR A 81 5.46 -2.32 1.01
C THR A 81 6.28 -1.29 1.78
N MET A 82 5.88 -0.01 1.78
CA MET A 82 6.56 1.02 2.60
C MET A 82 6.48 0.71 4.10
N THR A 83 5.34 0.21 4.57
CA THR A 83 5.19 -0.19 5.98
C THR A 83 6.09 -1.38 6.32
N GLN A 84 6.18 -2.36 5.43
CA GLN A 84 7.10 -3.49 5.57
C GLN A 84 8.56 -3.03 5.60
N GLN A 85 8.97 -2.13 4.71
CA GLN A 85 10.33 -1.58 4.70
C GLN A 85 10.66 -0.85 6.01
N ARG A 86 9.72 -0.09 6.55
CA ARG A 86 9.89 0.55 7.87
C ARG A 86 10.04 -0.46 9.01
N ASN A 87 9.26 -1.54 8.98
CA ASN A 87 9.39 -2.63 9.94
C ASN A 87 10.77 -3.31 9.82
N ASN A 88 11.29 -3.48 8.61
CA ASN A 88 12.62 -4.06 8.37
C ASN A 88 13.73 -3.14 8.90
N ILE A 89 13.59 -1.82 8.76
CA ILE A 89 14.53 -0.85 9.36
C ILE A 89 14.50 -0.98 10.89
N ALA A 90 13.30 -1.06 11.48
CA ALA A 90 13.14 -1.23 12.91
C ALA A 90 13.75 -2.55 13.43
N LEU A 91 13.57 -3.65 12.70
CA LEU A 91 14.17 -4.94 13.03
C LEU A 91 15.69 -4.92 12.92
N ARG A 92 16.25 -4.33 11.86
CA ARG A 92 17.71 -4.16 11.68
C ARG A 92 18.34 -3.23 12.72
N ALA A 93 17.57 -2.29 13.27
CA ALA A 93 18.04 -1.44 14.35
C ALA A 93 18.19 -2.21 15.68
N ILE A 94 17.36 -3.23 15.93
CA ILE A 94 17.45 -4.08 17.14
C ILE A 94 18.43 -5.24 16.91
N ASN A 95 18.38 -5.87 15.74
CA ASN A 95 19.22 -7.01 15.38
C ASN A 95 19.94 -6.72 14.05
N PRO A 96 21.20 -6.25 14.08
CA PRO A 96 21.95 -5.94 12.87
C PRO A 96 22.23 -7.15 11.97
N SER A 97 22.20 -8.36 12.52
CA SER A 97 22.41 -9.61 11.79
C SER A 97 21.13 -10.09 11.08
N PHE A 98 19.99 -9.44 11.33
CA PHE A 98 18.74 -9.75 10.67
C PHE A 98 18.84 -9.41 9.18
N ARG A 99 18.74 -10.45 8.36
CA ARG A 99 18.56 -10.34 6.91
C ARG A 99 17.17 -10.87 6.60
N LEU A 100 16.38 -10.07 5.89
CA LEU A 100 15.30 -10.65 5.12
C LEU A 100 15.97 -11.47 4.03
N ASP A 101 15.61 -12.74 3.90
CA ASP A 101 15.78 -13.39 2.60
C ASP A 101 15.04 -12.49 1.62
N ASN A 102 15.79 -11.91 0.68
CA ASN A 102 15.16 -11.17 -0.40
C ASN A 102 14.26 -12.19 -1.08
N ASP A 103 12.96 -11.97 -0.90
CA ASP A 103 11.87 -12.64 -1.57
C ASP A 103 11.98 -12.30 -3.07
N ALA A 104 13.06 -12.75 -3.70
CA ALA A 104 13.23 -12.78 -5.14
C ALA A 104 12.15 -13.67 -5.80
N GLU A 105 11.31 -14.32 -5.00
CA GLU A 105 10.12 -15.06 -5.40
C GLU A 105 8.79 -14.36 -5.09
N ALA A 106 8.77 -13.16 -4.50
CA ALA A 106 7.54 -12.40 -4.44
C ALA A 106 7.31 -11.69 -5.79
N ASN A 107 6.84 -12.45 -6.78
CA ASN A 107 6.28 -11.92 -8.02
C ASN A 107 5.02 -11.10 -7.70
N TYR A 108 5.21 -9.85 -7.27
CA TYR A 108 4.13 -8.89 -7.03
C TYR A 108 3.44 -8.44 -8.34
N THR A 109 4.04 -8.76 -9.47
CA THR A 109 3.45 -8.67 -10.81
C THR A 109 2.96 -10.05 -11.23
N LEU A 110 1.69 -10.12 -11.61
CA LEU A 110 1.13 -11.29 -12.29
C LEU A 110 2.04 -11.63 -13.48
N PRO A 111 2.49 -12.88 -13.65
CA PRO A 111 3.28 -13.30 -14.81
C PRO A 111 2.62 -12.83 -16.11
N LEU A 112 3.42 -12.42 -17.10
CA LEU A 112 2.90 -11.83 -18.35
C LEU A 112 1.88 -12.75 -19.02
N ASP A 113 2.10 -14.06 -18.95
CA ASP A 113 1.22 -15.08 -19.51
C ASP A 113 -0.15 -15.09 -18.84
N GLU A 114 -0.20 -15.01 -17.51
CA GLU A 114 -1.44 -14.94 -16.74
C GLU A 114 -2.16 -13.60 -16.97
N PHE A 115 -1.41 -12.50 -17.17
CA PHE A 115 -1.99 -11.19 -17.46
C PHE A 115 -2.65 -11.15 -18.84
N GLN A 116 -2.01 -11.76 -19.84
CA GLN A 116 -2.58 -11.90 -21.18
C GLN A 116 -3.80 -12.83 -21.18
N GLN A 117 -3.76 -13.90 -20.39
CA GLN A 117 -4.88 -14.83 -20.26
C GLN A 117 -6.09 -14.21 -19.55
N ALA A 118 -5.88 -13.34 -18.56
CA ALA A 118 -6.95 -12.58 -17.90
C ALA A 118 -7.59 -11.50 -18.81
N GLN A 119 -6.95 -11.14 -19.93
CA GLN A 119 -7.50 -10.23 -20.94
C GLN A 119 -8.25 -10.95 -22.07
N ALA A 120 -8.19 -12.29 -22.11
CA ALA A 120 -8.91 -13.05 -23.12
C ALA A 120 -10.43 -12.95 -22.89
N PRO A 121 -11.24 -12.63 -23.92
CA PRO A 121 -12.68 -12.53 -23.77
C PRO A 121 -13.27 -13.89 -23.39
N ILE A 122 -14.06 -13.92 -22.32
CA ILE A 122 -14.79 -15.12 -21.88
C ILE A 122 -15.69 -15.58 -23.04
N PRO A 123 -15.56 -16.82 -23.55
CA PRO A 123 -16.44 -17.32 -24.59
C PRO A 123 -17.84 -17.43 -24.01
N ARG A 124 -18.79 -16.66 -24.58
CA ARG A 124 -20.22 -16.82 -24.29
C ARG A 124 -20.68 -18.11 -24.97
N GLY A 125 -20.77 -19.18 -24.18
CA GLY A 125 -21.58 -20.36 -24.51
C GLY A 125 -23.04 -20.10 -24.17
#